data_AF-A0A150QJZ8-F1
#
_entry.id   AF-A0A150QJZ8-F1
#
_cell.length_a   1.000
_cell.length_b   1.000
_cell.length_c   1.000
_cell.angle_alpha   90.00
_cell.angle_beta   90.00
_cell.angle_gamma   90.00
#
_symmetry.space_group_name_H-M   'P 1'
#
loop_
_entity.id
_entity.type
_entity.pdbx_description
1 polymer ?
#
loop_
_entity_poly.entity_id
_entity_poly.type
_entity_poly.pdbx_seq_one_letter_code
_entity_poly.pdbx_strand_id
1 'polypeptide(L)'
;MTNGAAHPGDAAGGAALPLTEATSVAGVRVRPVDAWIEELLSRAVRRYNRRPRPAGIAASTGVTEPTDARAVIRRACVRSALAGSATGALATGAAAATAETNGLGGLVAIPAAVLAMGGEMAFRLLLHVRMVCELADLFGLRFDPDEPADVWALLALTFGVVEPPQDTDDPAGVLVRSARERGSDVAKHLAVRLAGESAARNLVPVLSVASSSITSWVVTRSLGDTARRYLRYRRALDGALCDEALRPHVERLFEGLWFIFTADGRLKPEETALLAAVLRQLPASARACQNDRLADDIAWIERLRGVPEGARAPLLRALEIAAAVDKFASLRERKLLAHAAAALGLRADEGGLDRMIRELEEIGTLGVAA
;
A
#
# COMPACT_ATOMS: atom_id res chain seq x y z
N MET A 1 -26.69 63.79 -1.27
CA MET A 1 -28.02 63.43 -0.71
C MET A 1 -28.42 62.09 -1.31
N THR A 2 -28.48 61.09 -0.42
CA THR A 2 -29.23 59.82 -0.46
C THR A 2 -29.96 59.41 -1.74
N ASN A 3 -29.72 58.19 -2.23
CA ASN A 3 -30.50 57.03 -1.77
C ASN A 3 -29.82 55.72 -2.15
N GLY A 4 -29.72 54.79 -1.18
CA GLY A 4 -29.15 53.46 -1.35
C GLY A 4 -30.23 52.45 -1.70
N ALA A 5 -29.90 51.53 -2.62
CA ALA A 5 -30.66 50.32 -2.88
C ALA A 5 -29.83 49.12 -2.43
N ALA A 6 -30.38 48.37 -1.48
CA ALA A 6 -29.81 47.15 -0.93
C ALA A 6 -29.93 45.99 -1.94
N HIS A 7 -28.82 45.31 -2.20
CA HIS A 7 -28.79 43.99 -2.83
C HIS A 7 -28.92 42.91 -1.75
N PRO A 8 -29.76 41.88 -1.94
CA PRO A 8 -29.82 40.74 -1.04
C PRO A 8 -28.68 39.76 -1.39
N GLY A 9 -27.52 39.97 -0.78
CA GLY A 9 -26.47 38.97 -0.63
C GLY A 9 -26.34 38.65 0.86
N ASP A 10 -26.63 37.41 1.23
CA ASP A 10 -26.16 36.66 2.41
C ASP A 10 -27.26 35.74 2.97
N ALA A 11 -27.30 34.51 2.45
CA ALA A 11 -27.83 33.35 3.16
C ALA A 11 -27.49 32.05 2.41
N ALA A 12 -26.20 31.68 2.40
CA ALA A 12 -25.77 30.31 2.10
C ALA A 12 -24.51 29.97 2.90
N GLY A 13 -24.59 30.19 4.21
CA GLY A 13 -23.68 29.55 5.16
C GLY A 13 -23.99 28.06 5.20
N GLY A 14 -23.33 27.29 4.33
CA GLY A 14 -23.31 25.84 4.41
C GLY A 14 -22.63 25.42 5.71
N ALA A 15 -23.43 25.26 6.77
CA ALA A 15 -23.00 24.73 8.04
C ALA A 15 -22.52 23.28 7.84
N ALA A 16 -21.21 23.12 7.69
CA ALA A 16 -20.55 21.84 7.92
C ALA A 16 -20.75 21.48 9.40
N LEU A 17 -21.70 20.58 9.67
CA LEU A 17 -21.89 20.04 11.01
C LEU A 17 -20.60 19.29 11.42
N PRO A 18 -19.94 19.67 12.53
CA PRO A 18 -18.84 18.89 13.06
C PRO A 18 -19.42 17.57 13.57
N LEU A 19 -19.05 16.47 12.92
CA LEU A 19 -19.40 15.08 13.27
C LEU A 19 -18.88 14.62 14.65
N THR A 20 -18.38 15.52 15.48
CA THR A 20 -17.74 15.23 16.77
C THR A 20 -18.63 15.38 18.00
N GLU A 21 -19.82 16.01 17.92
CA GLU A 21 -20.62 16.31 19.13
C GLU A 21 -21.97 15.56 19.26
N ALA A 22 -22.41 14.79 18.25
CA ALA A 22 -23.74 14.17 18.28
C ALA A 22 -23.84 12.82 19.02
N THR A 23 -22.84 12.39 19.80
CA THR A 23 -22.90 11.09 20.52
C THR A 23 -22.37 11.19 21.96
N SER A 24 -23.07 11.95 22.79
CA SER A 24 -22.93 11.93 24.26
C SER A 24 -24.26 11.54 24.92
N VAL A 25 -24.88 10.46 24.46
CA VAL A 25 -26.00 9.80 25.18
C VAL A 25 -25.73 8.31 25.16
N ALA A 26 -25.73 7.70 26.36
CA ALA A 26 -25.29 6.35 26.71
C ALA A 26 -23.77 6.21 26.86
N GLY A 27 -23.33 5.82 28.07
CA GLY A 27 -21.93 5.63 28.49
C GLY A 27 -21.18 4.48 27.78
N VAL A 28 -21.34 4.36 26.47
CA VAL A 28 -20.50 3.58 25.59
C VAL A 28 -19.22 4.37 25.39
N ARG A 29 -18.07 3.86 25.87
CA ARG A 29 -16.77 4.43 25.48
C ARG A 29 -16.65 4.33 23.96
N VAL A 30 -16.81 5.45 23.28
CA VAL A 30 -16.56 5.55 21.84
C VAL A 30 -15.06 5.35 21.64
N ARG A 31 -14.67 4.16 21.20
CA ARG A 31 -13.28 3.86 20.89
C ARG A 31 -12.90 4.67 19.63
N PRO A 32 -11.71 5.31 19.60
CA PRO A 32 -11.22 5.98 18.40
C PRO A 32 -11.27 5.03 17.19
N VAL A 33 -11.82 5.51 16.06
CA VAL A 33 -12.06 4.71 14.86
C VAL A 33 -10.74 4.12 14.33
N ASP A 34 -9.67 4.90 14.34
CA ASP A 34 -8.32 4.50 13.98
C ASP A 34 -7.81 3.30 14.81
N ALA A 35 -7.94 3.37 16.13
CA ALA A 35 -7.55 2.27 17.03
C ALA A 35 -8.42 1.02 16.87
N TRP A 36 -9.64 1.15 16.36
CA TRP A 36 -10.50 0.02 16.01
C TRP A 36 -10.11 -0.61 14.66
N ILE A 37 -9.78 0.20 13.64
CA ILE A 37 -9.34 -0.32 12.34
C ILE A 37 -7.98 -1.04 12.47
N GLU A 38 -7.05 -0.50 13.26
CA GLU A 38 -5.75 -1.14 13.53
C GLU A 38 -5.91 -2.51 14.19
N GLU A 39 -6.77 -2.61 15.19
CA GLU A 39 -7.11 -3.88 15.82
C GLU A 39 -7.79 -4.84 14.84
N LEU A 40 -8.72 -4.34 14.01
CA LEU A 40 -9.42 -5.15 13.01
C LEU A 40 -8.44 -5.75 12.01
N LEU A 41 -7.50 -4.95 11.50
CA LEU A 41 -6.50 -5.39 10.54
C LEU A 41 -5.54 -6.42 11.16
N SER A 42 -5.02 -6.12 12.35
CA SER A 42 -4.14 -7.03 13.12
C SER A 42 -4.84 -8.37 13.40
N ARG A 43 -6.12 -8.34 13.81
CA ARG A 43 -6.94 -9.55 14.00
C ARG A 43 -7.18 -10.29 12.69
N ALA A 44 -7.40 -9.59 11.58
CA ALA A 44 -7.63 -10.21 10.28
C ALA A 44 -6.39 -10.96 9.79
N VAL A 45 -5.21 -10.33 9.88
CA VAL A 45 -3.92 -10.97 9.57
C VAL A 45 -3.68 -12.16 10.50
N ARG A 46 -3.87 -11.98 11.82
CA ARG A 46 -3.69 -13.08 12.79
C ARG A 46 -4.62 -14.26 12.51
N ARG A 47 -5.89 -13.98 12.20
CA ARG A 47 -6.88 -15.00 11.84
C ARG A 47 -6.51 -15.72 10.55
N TYR A 48 -5.98 -14.99 9.57
CA TYR A 48 -5.49 -15.57 8.33
C TYR A 48 -4.30 -16.51 8.58
N ASN A 49 -3.30 -16.04 9.35
CA ASN A 49 -2.07 -16.77 9.65
C ASN A 49 -2.27 -18.08 10.43
N ARG A 50 -3.42 -18.26 11.10
CA ARG A 50 -3.80 -19.55 11.73
C ARG A 50 -4.02 -20.68 10.73
N ARG A 51 -4.18 -20.38 9.44
CA ARG A 51 -4.34 -21.41 8.40
C ARG A 51 -2.98 -22.08 8.13
N PRO A 52 -2.99 -23.41 7.85
CA PRO A 52 -1.81 -24.10 7.35
C PRO A 52 -1.25 -23.37 6.12
N ARG A 53 0.08 -23.27 6.05
CA ARG A 53 0.74 -22.60 4.94
C ARG A 53 0.57 -23.45 3.68
N PRO A 54 0.04 -22.91 2.57
CA PRO A 54 0.03 -23.64 1.32
C PRO A 54 1.47 -23.88 0.86
N ALA A 55 1.70 -24.97 0.11
CA ALA A 55 2.96 -25.13 -0.60
C ALA A 55 3.14 -23.91 -1.52
N GLY A 56 4.25 -23.18 -1.37
CA GLY A 56 4.50 -21.98 -2.17
C GLY A 56 4.71 -22.33 -3.64
N ILE A 57 4.62 -21.32 -4.53
CA ILE A 57 4.83 -21.50 -5.98
C ILE A 57 6.18 -22.19 -6.28
N ALA A 58 7.21 -21.91 -5.48
CA ALA A 58 8.52 -22.55 -5.60
C ALA A 58 8.50 -24.09 -5.38
N ALA A 59 7.45 -24.63 -4.76
CA ALA A 59 7.30 -26.06 -4.47
C ALA A 59 6.31 -26.79 -5.40
N SER A 60 5.58 -26.08 -6.28
CA SER A 60 4.49 -26.67 -7.09
C SER A 60 4.77 -26.67 -8.61
N THR A 61 5.42 -27.74 -9.07
CA THR A 61 5.18 -28.51 -10.31
C THR A 61 4.45 -27.83 -11.51
N GLY A 62 4.93 -26.67 -11.98
CA GLY A 62 4.61 -26.16 -13.33
C GLY A 62 3.51 -25.08 -13.44
N VAL A 63 3.09 -24.44 -12.36
CA VAL A 63 2.16 -23.28 -12.41
C VAL A 63 2.94 -21.98 -12.21
N THR A 64 2.70 -20.99 -13.07
CA THR A 64 3.40 -19.70 -13.04
C THR A 64 2.73 -18.72 -12.06
N GLU A 65 3.54 -17.94 -11.33
CA GLU A 65 3.08 -16.87 -10.42
C GLU A 65 2.00 -15.94 -11.02
N PRO A 66 2.09 -15.52 -12.30
CA PRO A 66 1.09 -14.65 -12.89
C PRO A 66 -0.30 -15.24 -12.97
N THR A 67 -0.44 -16.56 -13.07
CA THR A 67 -1.75 -17.22 -13.24
C THR A 67 -2.52 -17.26 -11.93
N ASP A 68 -1.86 -17.71 -10.85
CA ASP A 68 -2.48 -17.82 -9.53
C ASP A 68 -2.77 -16.45 -8.92
N ALA A 69 -1.84 -15.49 -9.06
CA ALA A 69 -2.05 -14.14 -8.56
C ALA A 69 -3.27 -13.48 -9.23
N ARG A 70 -3.43 -13.62 -10.57
CA ARG A 70 -4.61 -13.11 -11.28
C ARG A 70 -5.90 -13.76 -10.80
N ALA A 71 -5.89 -15.05 -10.47
CA ALA A 71 -7.06 -15.75 -9.97
C ALA A 71 -7.47 -15.24 -8.57
N VAL A 72 -6.51 -15.00 -7.68
CA VAL A 72 -6.73 -14.39 -6.36
C VAL A 72 -7.33 -12.99 -6.51
N ILE A 73 -6.70 -12.13 -7.31
CA ILE A 73 -7.16 -10.75 -7.55
C ILE A 73 -8.57 -10.75 -8.14
N ARG A 74 -8.81 -11.54 -9.20
CA ARG A 74 -10.15 -11.62 -9.83
C ARG A 74 -11.22 -12.05 -8.83
N ARG A 75 -10.92 -13.04 -7.98
CA ARG A 75 -11.87 -13.52 -6.96
C ARG A 75 -12.18 -12.44 -5.92
N ALA A 76 -11.18 -11.66 -5.50
CA ALA A 76 -11.37 -10.53 -4.60
C ALA A 76 -12.19 -9.42 -5.27
N CYS A 77 -11.91 -9.08 -6.53
CA CYS A 77 -12.68 -8.11 -7.30
C CYS A 77 -14.17 -8.50 -7.42
N VAL A 78 -14.47 -9.77 -7.73
CA VAL A 78 -15.86 -10.27 -7.78
C VAL A 78 -16.55 -10.13 -6.42
N ARG A 79 -15.89 -10.56 -5.32
CA ARG A 79 -16.46 -10.44 -3.97
C ARG A 79 -16.68 -8.98 -3.55
N SER A 80 -15.75 -8.09 -3.91
CA SER A 80 -15.83 -6.66 -3.63
C SER A 80 -16.99 -5.99 -4.39
N ALA A 81 -17.18 -6.35 -5.67
CA ALA A 81 -18.31 -5.89 -6.47
C ALA A 81 -19.65 -6.40 -5.92
N LEU A 82 -19.74 -7.67 -5.51
CA LEU A 82 -20.95 -8.23 -4.89
C LEU A 82 -21.27 -7.60 -3.52
N ALA A 83 -20.24 -7.20 -2.76
CA ALA A 83 -20.44 -6.46 -1.51
C ALA A 83 -21.17 -5.14 -1.77
N GLY A 84 -20.81 -4.44 -2.85
CA GLY A 84 -21.41 -3.16 -3.23
C GLY A 84 -22.88 -3.27 -3.63
N SER A 85 -23.35 -4.41 -4.15
CA SER A 85 -24.75 -4.60 -4.52
C SER A 85 -25.66 -4.94 -3.34
N ALA A 86 -25.16 -5.67 -2.34
CA ALA A 86 -25.94 -6.02 -1.14
C ALA A 86 -26.30 -4.79 -0.29
N THR A 87 -25.41 -3.79 -0.19
CA THR A 87 -25.65 -2.58 0.61
C THR A 87 -26.60 -1.59 -0.09
N GLY A 88 -26.59 -1.52 -1.43
CA GLY A 88 -27.51 -0.67 -2.19
C GLY A 88 -28.98 -1.05 -2.02
N ALA A 89 -29.27 -2.35 -1.85
CA ALA A 89 -30.62 -2.84 -1.55
C ALA A 89 -31.08 -2.48 -0.12
N LEU A 90 -30.18 -2.55 0.87
CA LEU A 90 -30.48 -2.21 2.27
C LEU A 90 -30.68 -0.70 2.48
N ALA A 91 -29.88 0.14 1.82
CA ALA A 91 -30.03 1.60 1.91
C ALA A 91 -31.36 2.08 1.28
N THR A 92 -31.77 1.46 0.16
CA THR A 92 -33.06 1.75 -0.50
C THR A 92 -34.25 1.32 0.38
N GLY A 93 -34.15 0.16 1.04
CA GLY A 93 -35.17 -0.31 1.98
C GLY A 93 -35.27 0.52 3.26
N ALA A 94 -34.14 0.99 3.80
CA ALA A 94 -34.11 1.86 4.96
C ALA A 94 -34.72 3.24 4.65
N ALA A 95 -34.37 3.86 3.51
CA ALA A 95 -34.92 5.13 3.08
C ALA A 95 -36.44 5.08 2.82
N ALA A 96 -36.94 3.97 2.27
CA ALA A 96 -38.38 3.73 2.13
C ALA A 96 -39.08 3.64 3.51
N ALA A 97 -38.48 2.94 4.47
CA ALA A 97 -39.03 2.82 5.82
C ALA A 97 -38.99 4.14 6.63
N THR A 98 -37.98 5.00 6.43
CA THR A 98 -37.95 6.33 7.05
C THR A 98 -38.95 7.31 6.43
N ALA A 99 -39.22 7.18 5.12
CA ALA A 99 -40.23 7.98 4.44
C ALA A 99 -41.66 7.68 4.95
N GLU A 100 -41.94 6.43 5.32
CA GLU A 100 -43.24 6.02 5.86
C GLU A 100 -43.47 6.43 7.33
N THR A 101 -42.42 6.79 8.07
CA THR A 101 -42.48 7.00 9.54
C THR A 101 -42.50 8.46 9.99
N ASN A 102 -42.84 9.41 9.11
CA ASN A 102 -43.03 10.84 9.43
C ASN A 102 -41.92 11.43 10.34
N GLY A 103 -40.65 11.11 10.06
CA GLY A 103 -39.48 11.70 10.72
C GLY A 103 -39.08 11.12 12.08
N LEU A 104 -39.93 10.34 12.76
CA LEU A 104 -39.58 9.64 14.01
C LEU A 104 -38.56 8.50 13.80
N GLY A 105 -38.52 7.93 12.59
CA GLY A 105 -37.51 6.94 12.20
C GLY A 105 -36.09 7.50 12.12
N GLY A 106 -35.90 8.82 11.98
CA GLY A 106 -34.59 9.45 11.81
C GLY A 106 -33.63 9.27 13.00
N LEU A 107 -34.16 9.23 14.24
CA LEU A 107 -33.38 9.05 15.46
C LEU A 107 -32.80 7.63 15.62
N VAL A 108 -33.46 6.62 15.02
CA VAL A 108 -32.99 5.23 14.99
C VAL A 108 -32.22 4.93 13.69
N ALA A 109 -32.58 5.61 12.59
CA ALA A 109 -31.98 5.44 11.28
C ALA A 109 -30.54 5.97 11.22
N ILE A 110 -30.19 7.02 11.96
CA ILE A 110 -28.80 7.56 11.97
C ILE A 110 -27.81 6.52 12.57
N PRO A 111 -28.03 5.95 13.77
CA PRO A 111 -27.18 4.87 14.28
C PRO A 111 -27.14 3.64 13.36
N ALA A 112 -28.29 3.24 12.79
CA ALA A 112 -28.35 2.09 11.89
C ALA A 112 -27.58 2.32 10.58
N ALA A 113 -27.67 3.53 10.00
CA ALA A 113 -26.92 3.91 8.81
C ALA A 113 -25.42 3.98 9.08
N VAL A 114 -25.00 4.54 10.23
CA VAL A 114 -23.58 4.57 10.65
C VAL A 114 -23.05 3.15 10.86
N LEU A 115 -23.84 2.26 11.49
CA LEU A 115 -23.48 0.85 11.65
C LEU A 115 -23.40 0.10 10.32
N ALA A 116 -24.33 0.36 9.38
CA ALA A 116 -24.31 -0.24 8.06
C ALA A 116 -23.11 0.23 7.22
N MET A 117 -22.82 1.54 7.22
CA MET A 117 -21.65 2.12 6.55
C MET A 117 -20.34 1.59 7.15
N GLY A 118 -20.24 1.54 8.49
CA GLY A 118 -19.10 0.98 9.19
C GLY A 118 -18.91 -0.51 8.89
N GLY A 119 -20.00 -1.27 8.79
CA GLY A 119 -20.01 -2.69 8.44
C GLY A 119 -19.52 -2.96 7.01
N GLU A 120 -20.00 -2.18 6.03
CA GLU A 120 -19.53 -2.28 4.64
C GLU A 120 -18.04 -1.96 4.53
N MET A 121 -17.60 -0.89 5.19
CA MET A 121 -16.20 -0.48 5.25
C MET A 121 -15.32 -1.60 5.85
N ALA A 122 -15.74 -2.15 7.00
CA ALA A 122 -15.06 -3.26 7.65
C ALA A 122 -14.95 -4.47 6.71
N PHE A 123 -16.05 -4.81 6.04
CA PHE A 123 -16.10 -5.95 5.14
C PHE A 123 -15.16 -5.79 3.94
N ARG A 124 -15.13 -4.61 3.30
CA ARG A 124 -14.20 -4.32 2.20
C ARG A 124 -12.75 -4.40 2.66
N LEU A 125 -12.42 -3.80 3.80
CA LEU A 125 -11.07 -3.88 4.36
C LEU A 125 -10.66 -5.33 4.64
N LEU A 126 -11.56 -6.14 5.21
CA LEU A 126 -11.30 -7.57 5.45
C LEU A 126 -11.08 -8.35 4.14
N LEU A 127 -11.82 -8.04 3.07
CA LEU A 127 -11.60 -8.63 1.75
C LEU A 127 -10.22 -8.24 1.18
N HIS A 128 -9.83 -6.97 1.30
CA HIS A 128 -8.54 -6.46 0.85
C HIS A 128 -7.37 -7.08 1.61
N VAL A 129 -7.43 -7.10 2.95
CA VAL A 129 -6.40 -7.74 3.79
C VAL A 129 -6.29 -9.22 3.45
N ARG A 130 -7.42 -9.92 3.30
CA ARG A 130 -7.41 -11.34 2.93
C ARG A 130 -6.77 -11.57 1.56
N MET A 131 -7.10 -10.76 0.55
CA MET A 131 -6.51 -10.85 -0.78
C MET A 131 -4.99 -10.66 -0.71
N VAL A 132 -4.53 -9.63 0.01
CA VAL A 132 -3.10 -9.33 0.19
C VAL A 132 -2.37 -10.48 0.90
N CYS A 133 -2.99 -11.10 1.91
CA CYS A 133 -2.43 -12.29 2.57
C CYS A 133 -2.41 -13.54 1.65
N GLU A 134 -3.47 -13.77 0.86
CA GLU A 134 -3.51 -14.85 -0.14
C GLU A 134 -2.41 -14.67 -1.20
N LEU A 135 -2.15 -13.43 -1.62
CA LEU A 135 -1.01 -13.13 -2.50
C LEU A 135 0.33 -13.39 -1.77
N ALA A 136 0.48 -12.98 -0.51
CA ALA A 136 1.73 -13.20 0.22
C ALA A 136 2.09 -14.70 0.35
N ASP A 137 1.09 -15.54 0.64
CA ASP A 137 1.26 -16.99 0.70
C ASP A 137 1.78 -17.57 -0.63
N LEU A 138 1.35 -17.04 -1.79
CA LEU A 138 1.86 -17.46 -3.11
C LEU A 138 3.38 -17.23 -3.23
N PHE A 139 3.86 -16.09 -2.73
CA PHE A 139 5.28 -15.75 -2.72
C PHE A 139 6.06 -16.39 -1.56
N GLY A 140 5.39 -17.17 -0.70
CA GLY A 140 6.02 -17.72 0.49
C GLY A 140 6.39 -16.65 1.53
N LEU A 141 5.61 -15.59 1.63
CA LEU A 141 5.76 -14.54 2.62
C LEU A 141 4.57 -14.56 3.58
N ARG A 142 4.76 -14.06 4.81
CA ARG A 142 3.67 -13.80 5.74
C ARG A 142 3.85 -12.43 6.39
N PHE A 143 2.74 -11.73 6.58
CA PHE A 143 2.74 -10.48 7.32
C PHE A 143 2.71 -10.76 8.81
N ASP A 144 3.45 -9.95 9.56
CA ASP A 144 3.39 -9.94 11.02
C ASP A 144 2.07 -9.30 11.47
N PRO A 145 1.21 -10.00 12.23
CA PRO A 145 -0.01 -9.42 12.75
C PRO A 145 0.23 -8.39 13.88
N ASP A 146 1.40 -8.40 14.50
CA ASP A 146 1.80 -7.46 15.56
C ASP A 146 2.44 -6.19 14.97
N GLU A 147 2.99 -6.27 13.75
CA GLU A 147 3.52 -5.15 12.98
C GLU A 147 3.02 -5.15 11.52
N PRO A 148 1.74 -4.85 11.25
CA PRO A 148 1.17 -4.92 9.91
C PRO A 148 1.51 -3.70 9.02
N ALA A 149 2.66 -3.07 9.24
CA ALA A 149 3.09 -1.83 8.58
C ALA A 149 3.11 -1.96 7.05
N ASP A 150 3.48 -3.13 6.53
CA ASP A 150 3.52 -3.38 5.08
C ASP A 150 2.12 -3.46 4.48
N VAL A 151 1.17 -4.08 5.19
CA VAL A 151 -0.24 -4.12 4.76
C VAL A 151 -0.81 -2.70 4.76
N TRP A 152 -0.48 -1.91 5.77
CA TRP A 152 -0.86 -0.50 5.85
C TRP A 152 -0.30 0.34 4.72
N ALA A 153 0.98 0.19 4.39
CA ALA A 153 1.62 0.91 3.29
C ALA A 153 0.94 0.60 1.94
N LEU A 154 0.63 -0.67 1.67
CA LEU A 154 -0.06 -1.09 0.45
C LEU A 154 -1.47 -0.50 0.35
N LEU A 155 -2.21 -0.48 1.46
CA LEU A 155 -3.53 0.15 1.52
C LEU A 155 -3.41 1.66 1.31
N ALA A 156 -2.51 2.34 2.04
CA ALA A 156 -2.33 3.78 1.97
C ALA A 156 -2.01 4.28 0.56
N LEU A 157 -1.07 3.61 -0.11
CA LEU A 157 -0.67 3.95 -1.49
C LEU A 157 -1.80 3.70 -2.48
N THR A 158 -2.54 2.60 -2.35
CA THR A 158 -3.63 2.30 -3.28
C THR A 158 -4.81 3.24 -3.10
N PHE A 159 -5.13 3.57 -1.85
CA PHE A 159 -6.19 4.53 -1.54
C PHE A 159 -5.72 5.97 -1.66
N GLY A 160 -4.51 6.26 -2.18
CA GLY A 160 -3.98 7.62 -2.37
C GLY A 160 -3.99 8.46 -1.09
N VAL A 161 -3.87 7.81 0.08
CA VAL A 161 -3.79 8.47 1.38
C VAL A 161 -2.45 9.17 1.56
N VAL A 162 -1.41 8.61 0.94
CA VAL A 162 -0.08 9.22 0.83
C VAL A 162 0.05 9.74 -0.60
N GLU A 163 0.46 11.00 -0.74
CA GLU A 163 0.82 11.55 -2.05
C GLU A 163 1.96 10.72 -2.65
N PRO A 164 1.87 10.31 -3.93
CA PRO A 164 2.97 9.65 -4.61
C PRO A 164 4.24 10.52 -4.49
N PRO A 165 5.40 9.98 -4.10
CA PRO A 165 6.63 10.76 -3.96
C PRO A 165 7.00 11.55 -5.23
N GLN A 166 6.59 11.08 -6.41
CA GLN A 166 6.84 11.74 -7.70
C GLN A 166 6.10 13.08 -7.92
N ASP A 167 5.06 13.38 -7.14
CA ASP A 167 4.24 14.59 -7.30
C ASP A 167 4.68 15.72 -6.33
N THR A 168 5.83 15.57 -5.67
CA THR A 168 6.37 16.54 -4.71
C THR A 168 7.81 16.94 -5.03
N ASP A 169 8.17 18.16 -4.61
CA ASP A 169 9.55 18.65 -4.67
C ASP A 169 10.49 17.94 -3.67
N ASP A 170 9.96 17.19 -2.69
CA ASP A 170 10.73 16.41 -1.70
C ASP A 170 10.28 14.94 -1.63
N PRO A 171 10.58 14.12 -2.66
CA PRO A 171 10.16 12.72 -2.73
C PRO A 171 10.76 11.88 -1.60
N ALA A 172 11.99 12.20 -1.19
CA ALA A 172 12.69 11.54 -0.09
C ALA A 172 12.01 11.83 1.25
N GLY A 173 11.61 13.08 1.51
CA GLY A 173 10.91 13.46 2.73
C GLY A 173 9.54 12.83 2.86
N VAL A 174 8.80 12.66 1.75
CA VAL A 174 7.52 11.92 1.74
C VAL A 174 7.75 10.45 2.07
N LEU A 175 8.80 9.83 1.54
CA LEU A 175 9.16 8.46 1.87
C LEU A 175 9.55 8.31 3.35
N VAL A 176 10.38 9.23 3.89
CA VAL A 176 10.76 9.23 5.31
C VAL A 176 9.55 9.43 6.22
N ARG A 177 8.62 10.30 5.84
CA ARG A 177 7.37 10.55 6.57
C ARG A 177 6.48 9.30 6.55
N SER A 178 6.22 8.73 5.39
CA SER A 178 5.40 7.52 5.24
C SER A 178 6.01 6.28 5.92
N ALA A 179 7.34 6.18 5.99
CA ALA A 179 8.01 5.14 6.78
C ALA A 179 7.92 5.37 8.31
N ARG A 180 7.62 6.59 8.75
CA ARG A 180 7.38 6.94 10.17
C ARG A 180 5.91 6.89 10.56
N GLU A 181 5.00 7.05 9.60
CA GLU A 181 3.57 6.99 9.83
C GLU A 181 3.17 5.67 10.49
N ARG A 182 2.44 5.78 11.59
CA ARG A 182 1.91 4.60 12.28
C ARG A 182 0.65 4.12 11.57
N GLY A 183 0.29 2.85 11.80
CA GLY A 183 -0.97 2.27 11.33
C GLY A 183 -2.18 3.12 11.74
N SER A 184 -2.14 3.74 12.92
CA SER A 184 -3.16 4.70 13.40
C SER A 184 -3.32 5.94 12.51
N ASP A 185 -2.22 6.48 11.98
CA ASP A 185 -2.25 7.68 11.13
C ASP A 185 -2.86 7.34 9.76
N VAL A 186 -2.45 6.22 9.17
CA VAL A 186 -3.04 5.69 7.93
C VAL A 186 -4.53 5.36 8.13
N ALA A 187 -4.87 4.72 9.26
CA ALA A 187 -6.24 4.39 9.62
C ALA A 187 -7.14 5.63 9.73
N LYS A 188 -6.62 6.72 10.32
CA LYS A 188 -7.34 8.00 10.42
C LYS A 188 -7.64 8.59 9.05
N HIS A 189 -6.66 8.66 8.17
CA HIS A 189 -6.86 9.20 6.81
C HIS A 189 -7.77 8.30 5.98
N LEU A 190 -7.63 6.98 6.11
CA LEU A 190 -8.51 6.02 5.47
C LEU A 190 -9.96 6.18 5.97
N ALA A 191 -10.17 6.38 7.28
CA ALA A 191 -11.48 6.64 7.85
C ALA A 191 -12.09 7.95 7.31
N VAL A 192 -11.32 9.04 7.24
CA VAL A 192 -11.77 10.32 6.68
C VAL A 192 -12.13 10.18 5.20
N ARG A 193 -11.28 9.54 4.40
CA ARG A 193 -11.50 9.36 2.96
C ARG A 193 -12.70 8.46 2.67
N LEU A 194 -12.80 7.34 3.38
CA LEU A 194 -13.93 6.40 3.22
C LEU A 194 -15.24 6.98 3.74
N ALA A 195 -15.22 7.79 4.80
CA ALA A 195 -16.39 8.52 5.27
C ALA A 195 -16.84 9.59 4.24
N GLY A 196 -15.90 10.33 3.66
CA GLY A 196 -16.17 11.31 2.61
C GLY A 196 -16.77 10.66 1.34
N GLU A 197 -16.22 9.54 0.89
CA GLU A 197 -16.75 8.79 -0.25
C GLU A 197 -18.15 8.22 0.02
N SER A 198 -18.41 7.70 1.23
CA SER A 198 -19.72 7.16 1.61
C SER A 198 -20.80 8.25 1.73
N ALA A 199 -20.44 9.45 2.20
CA ALA A 199 -21.34 10.60 2.23
C ALA A 199 -21.70 11.09 0.82
N ALA A 200 -20.70 11.22 -0.07
CA ALA A 200 -20.91 11.63 -1.46
C ALA A 200 -21.76 10.62 -2.26
N ARG A 201 -21.59 9.31 -2.01
CA ARG A 201 -22.35 8.25 -2.70
C ARG A 201 -23.85 8.19 -2.35
N ASN A 202 -24.24 8.68 -1.17
CA ASN A 202 -25.64 8.72 -0.74
C ASN A 202 -26.42 9.96 -1.24
N LEU A 203 -25.75 10.95 -1.82
CA LEU A 203 -26.38 12.20 -2.30
C LEU A 203 -26.88 12.13 -3.76
N VAL A 204 -26.54 11.09 -4.53
CA VAL A 204 -26.93 10.96 -5.97
C VAL A 204 -27.66 9.62 -6.21
N PRO A 205 -29.01 9.59 -6.25
CA PRO A 205 -29.77 8.33 -6.07
C PRO A 205 -29.89 7.35 -7.26
N VAL A 206 -29.54 7.68 -8.51
CA VAL A 206 -29.92 6.81 -9.67
C VAL A 206 -28.76 6.41 -10.61
N LEU A 207 -27.57 7.01 -10.50
CA LEU A 207 -26.37 6.65 -11.28
C LEU A 207 -25.31 5.85 -10.48
N SER A 208 -25.56 5.58 -9.20
CA SER A 208 -24.54 5.18 -8.22
C SER A 208 -24.31 3.66 -8.06
N VAL A 209 -25.30 2.80 -8.32
CA VAL A 209 -25.16 1.34 -8.07
C VAL A 209 -24.25 0.64 -9.10
N ALA A 210 -24.35 1.03 -10.38
CA ALA A 210 -23.46 0.52 -11.43
C ALA A 210 -22.04 1.10 -11.30
N SER A 211 -21.93 2.39 -10.96
CA SER A 211 -20.65 3.07 -10.74
C SER A 211 -19.88 2.49 -9.54
N SER A 212 -20.57 2.21 -8.43
CA SER A 212 -19.98 1.67 -7.19
C SER A 212 -19.31 0.29 -7.39
N SER A 213 -19.93 -0.59 -8.19
CA SER A 213 -19.37 -1.91 -8.49
C SER A 213 -18.11 -1.82 -9.34
N ILE A 214 -18.08 -0.90 -10.31
CA ILE A 214 -16.92 -0.67 -11.19
C ILE A 214 -15.77 -0.04 -10.39
N THR A 215 -16.03 0.99 -9.59
CA THR A 215 -15.00 1.62 -8.76
C THR A 215 -14.42 0.63 -7.75
N SER A 216 -15.27 -0.16 -7.08
CA SER A 216 -14.82 -1.20 -6.16
C SER A 216 -13.96 -2.25 -6.85
N TRP A 217 -14.33 -2.66 -8.07
CA TRP A 217 -13.54 -3.58 -8.89
C TRP A 217 -12.17 -3.00 -9.23
N VAL A 218 -12.12 -1.76 -9.75
CA VAL A 218 -10.89 -1.07 -10.17
C VAL A 218 -9.94 -0.88 -8.99
N VAL A 219 -10.43 -0.37 -7.86
CA VAL A 219 -9.60 -0.16 -6.65
C VAL A 219 -9.06 -1.49 -6.13
N THR A 220 -9.91 -2.53 -6.06
CA THR A 220 -9.48 -3.86 -5.60
C THR A 220 -8.46 -4.48 -6.55
N ARG A 221 -8.63 -4.28 -7.86
CA ARG A 221 -7.69 -4.76 -8.87
C ARG A 221 -6.34 -4.04 -8.74
N SER A 222 -6.38 -2.71 -8.64
CA SER A 222 -5.18 -1.88 -8.44
C SER A 222 -4.41 -2.31 -7.20
N LEU A 223 -5.11 -2.49 -6.06
CA LEU A 223 -4.49 -2.98 -4.81
C LEU A 223 -3.84 -4.35 -5.02
N GLY A 224 -4.56 -5.25 -5.68
CA GLY A 224 -4.07 -6.60 -5.97
C GLY A 224 -2.81 -6.58 -6.84
N ASP A 225 -2.80 -5.77 -7.90
CA ASP A 225 -1.67 -5.64 -8.82
C ASP A 225 -0.45 -5.00 -8.11
N THR A 226 -0.65 -3.95 -7.31
CA THR A 226 0.41 -3.32 -6.51
C THR A 226 0.96 -4.28 -5.45
N ALA A 227 0.09 -4.96 -4.69
CA ALA A 227 0.50 -5.92 -3.67
C ALA A 227 1.28 -7.08 -4.28
N ARG A 228 0.84 -7.60 -5.42
CA ARG A 228 1.55 -8.65 -6.16
C ARG A 228 2.97 -8.21 -6.55
N ARG A 229 3.13 -7.01 -7.11
CA ARG A 229 4.46 -6.51 -7.48
C ARG A 229 5.35 -6.29 -6.24
N TYR A 230 4.82 -5.64 -5.21
CA TYR A 230 5.53 -5.46 -3.93
C TYR A 230 6.00 -6.81 -3.33
N LEU A 231 5.14 -7.83 -3.35
CA LEU A 231 5.49 -9.16 -2.83
C LEU A 231 6.57 -9.84 -3.68
N ARG A 232 6.56 -9.65 -5.00
CA ARG A 232 7.66 -10.10 -5.88
C ARG A 232 8.98 -9.43 -5.50
N TYR A 233 8.97 -8.10 -5.37
CA TYR A 233 10.12 -7.31 -4.92
C TYR A 233 10.66 -7.83 -3.58
N ARG A 234 9.78 -7.91 -2.58
CA ARG A 234 10.14 -8.38 -1.25
C ARG A 234 10.70 -9.79 -1.27
N ARG A 235 10.05 -10.72 -1.98
CA ARG A 235 10.51 -12.11 -2.07
C ARG A 235 11.86 -12.24 -2.77
N ALA A 236 12.10 -11.45 -3.81
CA ALA A 236 13.35 -11.45 -4.55
C ALA A 236 14.51 -10.89 -3.70
N LEU A 237 14.24 -9.86 -2.91
CA LEU A 237 15.23 -9.23 -2.03
C LEU A 237 15.35 -9.87 -0.65
N ASP A 238 14.42 -10.75 -0.26
CA ASP A 238 14.37 -11.34 1.09
C ASP A 238 15.69 -11.99 1.50
N GLY A 239 16.30 -12.75 0.58
CA GLY A 239 17.60 -13.39 0.81
C GLY A 239 18.72 -12.37 1.06
N ALA A 240 18.75 -11.27 0.31
CA ALA A 240 19.73 -10.21 0.50
C ALA A 240 19.48 -9.41 1.79
N LEU A 241 18.23 -9.09 2.09
CA LEU A 241 17.86 -8.35 3.31
C LEU A 241 18.13 -9.15 4.59
N CYS A 242 18.06 -10.49 4.51
CA CYS A 242 18.36 -11.37 5.63
C CYS A 242 19.86 -11.71 5.77
N ASP A 243 20.68 -11.41 4.76
CA ASP A 243 22.11 -11.71 4.74
C ASP A 243 22.84 -10.97 5.88
N GLU A 244 23.56 -11.74 6.72
CA GLU A 244 24.27 -11.20 7.88
C GLU A 244 25.43 -10.27 7.49
N ALA A 245 26.06 -10.52 6.34
CA ALA A 245 27.13 -9.67 5.83
C ALA A 245 26.58 -8.33 5.34
N LEU A 246 25.33 -8.30 4.86
CA LEU A 246 24.70 -7.07 4.36
C LEU A 246 24.01 -6.26 5.45
N ARG A 247 23.61 -6.90 6.57
CA ARG A 247 22.89 -6.27 7.68
C ARG A 247 23.52 -4.96 8.21
N PRO A 248 24.86 -4.84 8.39
CA PRO A 248 25.49 -3.58 8.80
C PRO A 248 25.46 -2.48 7.71
N HIS A 249 25.15 -2.85 6.49
CA HIS A 249 25.21 -2.00 5.29
C HIS A 249 23.84 -1.82 4.61
N VAL A 250 22.73 -2.15 5.29
CA VAL A 250 21.37 -1.96 4.77
C VAL A 250 21.10 -0.50 4.39
N GLU A 251 21.77 0.46 5.01
CA GLU A 251 21.71 1.86 4.61
C GLU A 251 22.25 2.08 3.18
N ARG A 252 23.36 1.43 2.82
CA ARG A 252 23.94 1.49 1.46
C ARG A 252 23.05 0.81 0.43
N LEU A 253 22.43 -0.30 0.83
CA LEU A 253 21.43 -0.96 0.01
C LEU A 253 20.22 -0.05 -0.21
N PHE A 254 19.68 0.56 0.84
CA PHE A 254 18.55 1.49 0.75
C PHE A 254 18.85 2.65 -0.21
N GLU A 255 20.00 3.31 -0.06
CA GLU A 255 20.46 4.38 -0.96
C GLU A 255 20.52 3.86 -2.42
N GLY A 256 21.07 2.66 -2.65
CA GLY A 256 21.14 2.08 -3.99
C GLY A 256 19.80 1.68 -4.59
N LEU A 257 18.88 1.12 -3.78
CA LEU A 257 17.51 0.81 -4.20
C LEU A 257 16.78 2.08 -4.64
N TRP A 258 16.96 3.18 -3.90
CA TRP A 258 16.41 4.48 -4.27
C TRP A 258 16.89 4.93 -5.66
N PHE A 259 18.21 4.93 -5.91
CA PHE A 259 18.74 5.38 -7.19
C PHE A 259 18.34 4.47 -8.37
N ILE A 260 18.18 3.17 -8.12
CA ILE A 260 17.65 2.23 -9.13
C ILE A 260 16.19 2.56 -9.43
N PHE A 261 15.32 2.62 -8.42
CA PHE A 261 13.88 2.81 -8.64
C PHE A 261 13.51 4.19 -9.15
N THR A 262 14.34 5.20 -8.90
CA THR A 262 14.14 6.56 -9.41
C THR A 262 14.89 6.81 -10.72
N ALA A 263 15.56 5.81 -11.30
CA ALA A 263 16.35 5.98 -12.51
C ALA A 263 15.51 6.45 -13.70
N ASP A 264 14.28 5.99 -13.85
CA ASP A 264 13.35 6.45 -14.90
C ASP A 264 12.63 7.76 -14.55
N GLY A 265 12.91 8.33 -13.37
CA GLY A 265 12.31 9.54 -12.83
C GLY A 265 10.94 9.33 -12.17
N ARG A 266 10.48 8.08 -11.97
CA ARG A 266 9.17 7.80 -11.39
C ARG A 266 9.21 6.64 -10.40
N LEU A 267 8.85 6.92 -9.16
CA LEU A 267 8.75 5.89 -8.13
C LEU A 267 7.35 5.25 -8.14
N LYS A 268 7.29 3.95 -8.41
CA LYS A 268 6.02 3.19 -8.41
C LYS A 268 5.53 2.94 -6.98
N PRO A 269 4.22 2.69 -6.77
CA PRO A 269 3.68 2.36 -5.45
C PRO A 269 4.37 1.16 -4.79
N GLU A 270 4.59 0.07 -5.53
CA GLU A 270 5.28 -1.12 -5.03
C GLU A 270 6.73 -0.85 -4.59
N GLU A 271 7.47 -0.04 -5.33
CA GLU A 271 8.84 0.39 -5.02
C GLU A 271 8.85 1.28 -3.78
N THR A 272 7.89 2.21 -3.68
CA THR A 272 7.69 3.07 -2.51
C THR A 272 7.42 2.23 -1.26
N ALA A 273 6.53 1.23 -1.35
CA ALA A 273 6.23 0.34 -0.24
C ALA A 273 7.45 -0.49 0.18
N LEU A 274 8.25 -0.97 -0.78
CA LEU A 274 9.50 -1.69 -0.50
C LEU A 274 10.51 -0.78 0.19
N LEU A 275 10.76 0.41 -0.34
CA LEU A 275 11.69 1.37 0.25
C LEU A 275 11.25 1.76 1.66
N ALA A 276 9.96 1.99 1.90
CA ALA A 276 9.45 2.26 3.24
C ALA A 276 9.70 1.08 4.19
N ALA A 277 9.55 -0.16 3.71
CA ALA A 277 9.83 -1.37 4.49
C ALA A 277 11.33 -1.52 4.83
N VAL A 278 12.23 -1.24 3.89
CA VAL A 278 13.68 -1.25 4.13
C VAL A 278 14.08 -0.10 5.05
N LEU A 279 13.51 1.09 4.85
CA LEU A 279 13.79 2.28 5.66
C LEU A 279 13.41 2.08 7.12
N ARG A 280 12.32 1.36 7.41
CA ARG A 280 11.91 0.99 8.77
C ARG A 280 12.94 0.14 9.52
N GLN A 281 13.77 -0.62 8.80
CA GLN A 281 14.85 -1.43 9.39
C GLN A 281 16.06 -0.58 9.80
N LEU A 282 16.16 0.66 9.29
CA LEU A 282 17.24 1.57 9.64
C LEU A 282 17.02 2.22 11.02
N PRO A 283 18.10 2.44 11.80
CA PRO A 283 18.01 3.19 13.04
C PRO A 283 17.48 4.61 12.80
N ALA A 284 16.78 5.17 13.80
CA ALA A 284 16.11 6.46 13.67
C ALA A 284 17.06 7.61 13.25
N SER A 285 18.32 7.56 13.69
CA SER A 285 19.37 8.51 13.29
C SER A 285 19.69 8.41 11.79
N ALA A 286 19.88 7.20 11.27
CA ALA A 286 20.14 6.99 9.84
C ALA A 286 18.94 7.43 8.98
N ARG A 287 17.71 7.21 9.44
CA ARG A 287 16.49 7.67 8.75
C ARG A 287 16.42 9.20 8.59
N ALA A 288 16.88 9.94 9.60
CA ALA A 288 16.81 11.40 9.59
C ALA A 288 17.78 12.05 8.58
N CYS A 289 18.88 11.37 8.24
CA CYS A 289 19.90 11.89 7.33
C CYS A 289 19.67 11.51 5.85
N GLN A 290 18.57 10.82 5.51
CA GLN A 290 18.39 10.29 4.15
C GLN A 290 18.08 11.36 3.11
N ASN A 291 17.32 12.41 3.44
CA ASN A 291 16.93 13.44 2.46
C ASN A 291 18.13 14.01 1.70
N ASP A 292 19.20 14.38 2.43
CA ASP A 292 20.41 14.94 1.81
C ASP A 292 21.19 13.90 0.99
N ARG A 293 21.14 12.63 1.40
CA ARG A 293 21.93 11.55 0.80
C ARG A 293 21.32 10.98 -0.48
N LEU A 294 20.00 11.06 -0.60
CA LEU A 294 19.24 10.54 -1.74
C LEU A 294 19.26 11.49 -2.95
N ALA A 295 19.87 12.67 -2.82
CA ALA A 295 20.01 13.64 -3.89
C ALA A 295 21.25 13.42 -4.78
N ASP A 296 22.25 12.66 -4.32
CA ASP A 296 23.56 12.55 -4.96
C ASP A 296 24.02 11.08 -5.12
N ASP A 297 23.82 10.55 -6.34
CA ASP A 297 24.22 9.20 -6.71
C ASP A 297 25.74 9.05 -6.84
N ILE A 298 26.47 10.12 -7.18
CA ILE A 298 27.94 10.13 -7.26
C ILE A 298 28.53 9.95 -5.86
N ALA A 299 28.04 10.71 -4.88
CA ALA A 299 28.49 10.56 -3.50
C ALA A 299 28.12 9.18 -2.92
N TRP A 300 27.01 8.58 -3.35
CA TRP A 300 26.70 7.19 -3.00
C TRP A 300 27.72 6.21 -3.58
N ILE A 301 28.05 6.31 -4.87
CA ILE A 301 29.06 5.47 -5.54
C ILE A 301 30.41 5.58 -4.82
N GLU A 302 30.84 6.78 -4.43
CA GLU A 302 32.07 6.99 -3.68
C GLU A 302 32.09 6.21 -2.36
N ARG A 303 30.96 6.23 -1.63
CA ARG A 303 30.82 5.56 -0.34
C ARG A 303 30.80 4.03 -0.46
N LEU A 304 30.48 3.47 -1.62
CA LEU A 304 30.54 2.02 -1.85
C LEU A 304 31.97 1.46 -1.74
N ARG A 305 33.00 2.27 -2.00
CA ARG A 305 34.41 1.85 -1.86
C ARG A 305 34.78 1.43 -0.44
N GLY A 306 34.06 1.94 0.56
CA GLY A 306 34.23 1.60 1.97
C GLY A 306 33.55 0.29 2.40
N VAL A 307 32.84 -0.40 1.51
CA VAL A 307 32.14 -1.65 1.85
C VAL A 307 33.16 -2.80 2.03
N PRO A 308 33.13 -3.54 3.17
CA PRO A 308 34.00 -4.69 3.42
C PRO A 308 33.82 -5.80 2.38
N GLU A 309 34.89 -6.55 2.09
CA GLU A 309 34.92 -7.54 1.02
C GLU A 309 33.76 -8.56 1.06
N GLY A 310 33.44 -9.06 2.26
CA GLY A 310 32.35 -10.02 2.46
C GLY A 310 30.95 -9.48 2.14
N ALA A 311 30.73 -8.16 2.13
CA ALA A 311 29.44 -7.54 1.86
C ALA A 311 29.30 -7.02 0.42
N ARG A 312 30.39 -6.97 -0.37
CA ARG A 312 30.39 -6.37 -1.72
C ARG A 312 29.51 -7.15 -2.70
N ALA A 313 29.72 -8.47 -2.78
CA ALA A 313 28.97 -9.31 -3.70
C ALA A 313 27.48 -9.43 -3.31
N PRO A 314 27.11 -9.64 -2.03
CA PRO A 314 25.71 -9.57 -1.60
C PRO A 314 25.04 -8.23 -1.91
N LEU A 315 25.72 -7.11 -1.67
CA LEU A 315 25.19 -5.78 -1.96
C LEU A 315 24.95 -5.60 -3.46
N LEU A 316 25.94 -5.90 -4.31
CA LEU A 316 25.78 -5.79 -5.76
C LEU A 316 24.65 -6.70 -6.26
N ARG A 317 24.58 -7.94 -5.77
CA ARG A 317 23.54 -8.89 -6.15
C ARG A 317 22.16 -8.38 -5.79
N ALA A 318 21.98 -7.77 -4.62
CA ALA A 318 20.72 -7.16 -4.22
C ALA A 318 20.29 -6.04 -5.16
N LEU A 319 21.23 -5.20 -5.60
CA LEU A 319 20.98 -4.12 -6.57
C LEU A 319 20.61 -4.69 -7.95
N GLU A 320 21.31 -5.72 -8.42
CA GLU A 320 20.96 -6.40 -9.68
C GLU A 320 19.57 -7.03 -9.62
N ILE A 321 19.21 -7.67 -8.50
CA ILE A 321 17.86 -8.21 -8.27
C ILE A 321 16.83 -7.08 -8.36
N ALA A 322 17.07 -5.95 -7.69
CA ALA A 322 16.16 -4.81 -7.69
C ALA A 322 15.89 -4.28 -9.11
N ALA A 323 16.92 -4.15 -9.94
CA ALA A 323 16.80 -3.76 -11.34
C ALA A 323 16.14 -4.84 -12.22
N ALA A 324 16.24 -6.12 -11.85
CA ALA A 324 15.66 -7.23 -12.62
C ALA A 324 14.17 -7.46 -12.32
N VAL A 325 13.67 -7.14 -11.12
CA VAL A 325 12.33 -7.53 -10.64
C VAL A 325 11.19 -7.11 -11.58
N ASP A 326 11.34 -5.97 -12.23
CA ASP A 326 10.37 -5.43 -13.18
C ASP A 326 10.46 -6.06 -14.57
N LYS A 327 11.32 -7.10 -14.72
CA LYS A 327 11.55 -7.86 -15.95
C LYS A 327 12.15 -7.02 -17.07
N PHE A 328 12.71 -5.87 -16.71
CA PHE A 328 13.37 -4.98 -17.62
C PHE A 328 14.32 -4.09 -16.80
N ALA A 329 15.57 -3.98 -17.25
CA ALA A 329 16.53 -3.04 -16.69
C ALA A 329 16.88 -2.01 -17.76
N SER A 330 16.53 -0.76 -17.50
CA SER A 330 16.83 0.39 -18.34
C SER A 330 18.32 0.63 -18.50
N LEU A 331 18.71 1.39 -19.52
CA LEU A 331 20.12 1.78 -19.73
C LEU A 331 20.69 2.54 -18.53
N ARG A 332 19.87 3.35 -17.85
CA ARG A 332 20.30 4.13 -16.69
C ARG A 332 20.56 3.24 -15.48
N GLU A 333 19.68 2.27 -15.20
CA GLU A 333 19.89 1.27 -14.14
C GLU A 333 21.13 0.43 -14.43
N ARG A 334 21.30 -0.05 -15.67
CA ARG A 334 22.49 -0.82 -16.07
C ARG A 334 23.78 -0.02 -15.87
N LYS A 335 23.79 1.25 -16.26
CA LYS A 335 24.95 2.14 -16.05
C LYS A 335 25.24 2.36 -14.56
N LEU A 336 24.20 2.58 -13.76
CA LEU A 336 24.31 2.72 -12.31
C LEU A 336 24.90 1.45 -11.67
N LEU A 337 24.42 0.26 -12.06
CA LEU A 337 24.94 -1.03 -11.62
C LEU A 337 26.39 -1.23 -12.03
N ALA A 338 26.77 -0.84 -13.26
CA ALA A 338 28.15 -0.93 -13.72
C ALA A 338 29.09 -0.04 -12.88
N HIS A 339 28.66 1.18 -12.54
CA HIS A 339 29.42 2.07 -11.66
C HIS A 339 29.50 1.52 -10.23
N ALA A 340 28.40 0.99 -9.70
CA ALA A 340 28.36 0.37 -8.38
C ALA A 340 29.29 -0.85 -8.30
N ALA A 341 29.27 -1.72 -9.30
CA ALA A 341 30.16 -2.87 -9.40
C ALA A 341 31.62 -2.44 -9.39
N ALA A 342 31.98 -1.45 -10.21
CA ALA A 342 33.34 -0.91 -10.27
C ALA A 342 33.78 -0.31 -8.93
N ALA A 343 32.91 0.44 -8.24
CA ALA A 343 33.21 1.02 -6.92
C ALA A 343 33.37 -0.04 -5.83
N LEU A 344 32.68 -1.18 -5.96
CA LEU A 344 32.84 -2.35 -5.11
C LEU A 344 34.05 -3.21 -5.52
N GLY A 345 34.80 -2.86 -6.57
CA GLY A 345 35.90 -3.68 -7.07
C GLY A 345 35.46 -5.02 -7.68
N LEU A 346 34.20 -5.07 -8.15
CA LEU A 346 33.60 -6.21 -8.84
C LEU A 346 33.43 -5.89 -10.32
N ARG A 347 33.10 -6.92 -11.11
CA ARG A 347 32.69 -6.77 -12.51
C ARG A 347 31.17 -6.89 -12.59
N ALA A 348 30.55 -6.02 -13.38
CA ALA A 348 29.12 -6.14 -13.68
C ALA A 348 28.86 -7.40 -14.52
N ASP A 349 27.90 -8.23 -14.11
CA ASP A 349 27.47 -9.41 -14.87
C ASP A 349 26.19 -9.10 -15.65
N GLU A 350 26.33 -8.44 -16.80
CA GLU A 350 25.19 -8.14 -17.68
C GLU A 350 24.45 -9.41 -18.12
N GLY A 351 25.19 -10.50 -18.38
CA GLY A 351 24.60 -11.78 -18.74
C GLY A 351 23.79 -12.39 -17.60
N GLY A 352 24.24 -12.21 -16.35
CA GLY A 352 23.52 -12.59 -15.14
C GLY A 352 22.24 -11.79 -14.96
N LEU A 353 22.28 -10.48 -15.16
CA LEU A 353 21.11 -9.61 -15.12
C LEU A 353 20.06 -10.06 -16.15
N ASP A 354 20.47 -10.33 -17.39
CA ASP A 354 19.56 -10.79 -18.44
C ASP A 354 18.98 -12.18 -18.15
N ARG A 355 19.73 -13.08 -17.50
CA ARG A 355 19.22 -14.38 -17.01
C ARG A 355 18.14 -14.18 -15.95
N MET A 356 18.38 -13.29 -14.98
CA MET A 356 17.40 -12.98 -13.91
C MET A 356 16.11 -12.41 -14.48
N ILE A 357 16.21 -11.49 -15.44
CA ILE A 357 15.06 -10.92 -16.14
C ILE A 357 14.22 -12.02 -16.80
N ARG A 358 14.85 -12.91 -17.58
CA ARG A 358 14.15 -14.02 -18.25
C ARG A 358 13.47 -14.97 -17.26
N GLU A 359 14.15 -15.33 -16.18
CA GLU A 359 13.59 -16.19 -15.13
C GLU A 359 12.35 -15.54 -14.48
N LEU A 360 12.40 -14.23 -14.21
CA LEU A 360 11.26 -13.47 -13.71
C LEU A 360 10.14 -13.35 -14.76
N GLU A 361 10.44 -13.30 -16.05
CA GLU A 361 9.42 -13.34 -17.11
C GLU A 361 8.68 -14.67 -17.13
N GLU A 362 9.42 -15.78 -17.10
CA GLU A 362 8.92 -17.15 -17.24
C GLU A 362 8.21 -17.65 -15.97
N ILE A 363 8.86 -17.50 -14.81
CA ILE A 363 8.42 -18.10 -13.53
C ILE A 363 7.68 -17.07 -12.67
N GLY A 364 8.08 -15.80 -12.75
CA GLY A 364 7.53 -14.69 -11.95
C GLY A 364 8.19 -14.50 -10.58
N THR A 365 9.13 -15.37 -10.22
CA THR A 365 10.00 -15.28 -9.04
C THR A 365 11.38 -15.80 -9.38
N LEU A 366 12.43 -15.26 -8.76
CA LEU A 366 13.77 -15.85 -8.83
C LEU A 366 13.78 -17.14 -8.00
N GLY A 367 14.41 -18.18 -8.53
CA GLY A 367 14.75 -19.39 -7.78
C GLY A 367 15.55 -19.04 -6.53
N VAL A 368 15.36 -19.81 -5.46
CA VAL A 368 16.28 -19.75 -4.33
C VAL A 368 17.62 -20.24 -4.87
N ALA A 369 18.59 -19.33 -5.01
CA ALA A 369 19.96 -19.73 -5.26
C ALA A 369 20.35 -20.69 -4.12
N ALA A 370 20.68 -21.93 -4.48
CA ALA A 370 21.04 -22.99 -3.55
C ALA A 370 22.32 -22.68 -2.77
#